data_AF-A0A4X1TMD8-F1
#
_entry.id   AF-A0A4X1TMD8-F1
#
_cell.length_a   1.000
_cell.length_b   1.000
_cell.length_c   1.000
_cell.angle_alpha   90.00
_cell.angle_beta   90.00
_cell.angle_gamma   90.00
#
_symmetry.space_group_name_H-M   'P 1'
#
loop_
_entity.id
_entity.type
_entity.pdbx_description
1 polymer ?
#
loop_
_entity_poly.entity_id
_entity_poly.type
_entity_poly.pdbx_seq_one_letter_code
_entity_poly.pdbx_strand_id
1 'polypeptide(L)'
;MGRTYIVEETVGQYLSNLNLQGKTFVSGLLIGQCSSQKDYVILATRTPPKEEQNESPKHPKAKLDNLDEEWATEHANQVSRMLPGGLLVLGVFIVTTLEMGNENICLFLHSLLHSTGVCFLLFQLVFAVEKSLNKKRLWNFTEEEVSERVTLHICSSTKKILCRTYDIHDPKSSAKPADWKYQNGLSASWLSLECTVYINIHVPLSATSVSYTLEKNTKNGLARWAKQIENGVYLINGQVKDEDCELLEGQKKSSRGNTQATNHSFDVRVLTQLVLNSDHRSTATVQICSGSVNLKGAVKCRAYVHSNKPKVKDAVQAMKRDILNTVADRCEILFEDLVLNEIPEKKVMNSEKEFHILPHRVFVPIPGSAVMLCDYKFGDESAEEIRDHFIEMLDHMIQIEDLEIAEEVNTACVSSSVNTEASLDNTDDEQPKQPIKTTVVLKIQQNIGVIAAFAVAALAAGISFHYFSD
;
A
#
# COMPACT_ATOMS: atom_id res chain seq x y z
N MET A 1 -5.76 -30.58 2.65
CA MET A 1 -6.89 -29.91 1.99
C MET A 1 -6.44 -28.51 1.62
N GLY A 2 -6.81 -27.99 0.45
CA GLY A 2 -6.40 -26.65 0.01
C GLY A 2 -7.08 -25.53 0.81
N ARG A 3 -6.56 -24.30 0.72
CA ARG A 3 -7.21 -23.11 1.27
C ARG A 3 -8.56 -22.87 0.63
N THR A 4 -9.45 -22.17 1.33
CA THR A 4 -10.74 -21.71 0.79
C THR A 4 -10.78 -20.19 0.76
N TYR A 5 -11.05 -19.64 -0.43
CA TYR A 5 -11.30 -18.23 -0.66
C TYR A 5 -12.80 -18.00 -0.76
N ILE A 6 -13.31 -17.12 0.09
CA ILE A 6 -14.68 -16.65 0.11
C ILE A 6 -14.72 -15.28 -0.54
N VAL A 7 -15.53 -15.11 -1.58
CA VAL A 7 -15.39 -14.01 -2.54
C VAL A 7 -16.69 -13.26 -2.68
N GLU A 8 -16.64 -11.92 -2.62
CA GLU A 8 -17.82 -11.08 -2.81
C GLU A 8 -18.36 -11.22 -4.24
N GLU A 9 -19.68 -11.23 -4.40
CA GLU A 9 -20.31 -11.45 -5.71
C GLU A 9 -19.94 -10.34 -6.71
N THR A 10 -19.78 -9.11 -6.25
CA THR A 10 -19.34 -7.97 -7.06
C THR A 10 -17.95 -8.18 -7.67
N VAL A 11 -17.05 -8.88 -6.96
CA VAL A 11 -15.72 -9.27 -7.49
C VAL A 11 -15.89 -10.26 -8.65
N GLY A 12 -16.78 -11.25 -8.49
CA GLY A 12 -17.09 -12.20 -9.57
C GLY A 12 -17.68 -11.52 -10.81
N GLN A 13 -18.57 -10.56 -10.62
CA GLN A 13 -19.15 -9.75 -11.69
C GLN A 13 -18.07 -8.91 -12.40
N TYR A 14 -17.23 -8.21 -11.64
CA TYR A 14 -16.11 -7.43 -12.16
C TYR A 14 -15.19 -8.30 -13.02
N LEU A 15 -14.68 -9.40 -12.47
CA LEU A 15 -13.77 -10.32 -13.17
C LEU A 15 -14.38 -10.93 -14.44
N SER A 16 -15.70 -11.17 -14.44
CA SER A 16 -16.42 -11.71 -15.60
C SER A 16 -16.63 -10.70 -16.73
N ASN A 17 -16.66 -9.40 -16.39
CA ASN A 17 -16.93 -8.26 -17.28
C ASN A 17 -15.65 -7.57 -17.77
N LEU A 18 -14.47 -8.00 -17.31
CA LEU A 18 -13.19 -7.45 -17.74
C LEU A 18 -13.03 -7.53 -19.26
N ASN A 19 -12.89 -6.36 -19.88
CA ASN A 19 -12.61 -6.24 -21.31
C ASN A 19 -11.10 -6.36 -21.56
N LEU A 20 -10.73 -7.29 -22.43
CA LEU A 20 -9.34 -7.52 -22.82
C LEU A 20 -8.79 -6.46 -23.79
N GLN A 21 -9.65 -5.60 -24.35
CA GLN A 21 -9.25 -4.46 -25.21
C GLN A 21 -8.29 -4.86 -26.36
N GLY A 22 -8.47 -6.06 -26.93
CA GLY A 22 -7.62 -6.60 -28.00
C GLY A 22 -6.28 -7.19 -27.53
N LYS A 23 -6.02 -7.25 -26.22
CA LYS A 23 -4.87 -7.96 -25.63
C LYS A 23 -5.17 -9.46 -25.46
N THR A 24 -4.12 -10.29 -25.49
CA THR A 24 -4.21 -11.75 -25.29
C THR A 24 -4.58 -12.11 -23.85
N PHE A 25 -4.20 -11.27 -22.89
CA PHE A 25 -4.56 -11.41 -21.50
C PHE A 25 -4.59 -10.06 -20.78
N VAL A 26 -5.24 -10.05 -19.61
CA VAL A 26 -5.22 -8.98 -18.63
C VAL A 26 -4.80 -9.57 -17.28
N SER A 27 -3.91 -8.89 -16.56
CA SER A 27 -3.52 -9.23 -15.20
C SER A 27 -4.08 -8.24 -14.19
N GLY A 28 -4.08 -8.63 -12.92
CA GLY A 28 -4.48 -7.75 -11.83
C GLY A 28 -4.25 -8.37 -10.45
N LEU A 29 -4.74 -7.69 -9.43
CA LEU A 29 -4.53 -8.01 -8.02
C LEU A 29 -5.84 -8.41 -7.37
N LEU A 30 -5.74 -9.31 -6.39
CA LEU A 30 -6.84 -9.72 -5.51
C LEU A 30 -6.58 -9.16 -4.12
N ILE A 31 -7.55 -8.42 -3.57
CA ILE A 31 -7.41 -7.70 -2.30
C ILE A 31 -8.42 -8.25 -1.29
N GLY A 32 -7.97 -8.37 -0.05
CA GLY A 32 -8.84 -8.79 1.04
C GLY A 32 -8.09 -9.16 2.30
N GLN A 33 -8.61 -10.12 3.08
CA GLN A 33 -8.03 -10.49 4.37
C GLN A 33 -7.70 -11.97 4.45
N CYS A 34 -6.48 -12.27 4.91
CA CYS A 34 -6.09 -13.62 5.29
C CYS A 34 -6.69 -13.98 6.66
N SER A 35 -7.10 -15.24 6.82
CA SER A 35 -7.38 -15.81 8.14
C SER A 35 -6.87 -17.25 8.23
N SER A 36 -6.90 -17.82 9.44
CA SER A 36 -6.40 -19.17 9.71
C SER A 36 -7.18 -20.26 8.98
N GLN A 37 -8.48 -20.05 8.70
CA GLN A 37 -9.35 -21.06 8.10
C GLN A 37 -9.80 -20.74 6.67
N LYS A 38 -10.08 -19.47 6.38
CA LYS A 38 -10.65 -19.01 5.11
C LYS A 38 -10.15 -17.60 4.82
N ASP A 39 -9.86 -17.31 3.56
CA ASP A 39 -9.51 -15.95 3.16
C ASP A 39 -10.69 -15.28 2.50
N TYR A 40 -10.80 -13.97 2.67
CA TYR A 40 -11.93 -13.18 2.18
C TYR A 40 -11.43 -12.23 1.09
N VAL A 41 -11.94 -12.37 -0.13
CA VAL A 41 -11.62 -11.48 -1.25
C VAL A 41 -12.78 -10.50 -1.42
N ILE A 42 -12.49 -9.20 -1.27
CA ILE A 42 -13.51 -8.14 -1.33
C ILE A 42 -13.34 -7.20 -2.52
N LEU A 43 -12.17 -7.21 -3.15
CA LEU A 43 -11.90 -6.36 -4.29
C LEU A 43 -10.94 -7.06 -5.26
N ALA A 44 -11.14 -6.83 -6.54
CA ALA A 44 -10.18 -7.11 -7.59
C ALA A 44 -9.94 -5.84 -8.37
N THR A 45 -8.68 -5.58 -8.73
CA THR A 45 -8.27 -4.45 -9.56
C THR A 45 -7.39 -4.96 -10.71
N ARG A 46 -7.67 -4.47 -11.92
CA ARG A 46 -6.87 -4.72 -13.10
C ARG A 46 -5.60 -3.89 -13.05
N THR A 47 -4.47 -4.49 -13.41
CA THR A 47 -3.23 -3.72 -13.59
C THR A 47 -3.41 -2.69 -14.71
N PRO A 48 -3.18 -1.39 -14.44
CA PRO A 48 -3.38 -0.33 -15.42
C PRO A 48 -2.62 -0.60 -16.72
N PRO A 49 -3.19 -0.28 -17.89
CA PRO A 49 -2.44 -0.38 -19.14
C PRO A 49 -1.31 0.65 -19.14
N LYS A 50 -0.09 0.22 -19.46
CA LYS A 50 1.02 1.14 -19.69
C LYS A 50 0.68 2.04 -20.90
N GLU A 51 0.73 3.35 -20.73
CA GLU A 51 0.62 4.27 -21.87
C GLU A 51 1.86 4.09 -22.75
N GLU A 52 1.68 3.55 -23.95
CA GLU A 52 2.76 3.49 -24.95
C GLU A 52 3.02 4.92 -25.45
N GLN A 53 4.08 5.56 -24.96
CA GLN A 53 4.60 6.76 -25.62
C GLN A 53 4.90 6.39 -27.08
N ASN A 54 4.33 7.16 -28.01
CA ASN A 54 4.50 7.01 -29.46
C ASN A 54 5.98 7.18 -29.87
N GLU A 55 6.81 6.16 -29.68
CA GLU A 55 8.06 6.02 -30.42
C GLU A 55 7.74 5.46 -31.81
N SER A 56 8.07 6.23 -32.84
CA SER A 56 7.87 5.88 -34.24
C SER A 56 8.33 4.44 -34.59
N PRO A 57 7.59 3.68 -35.43
CA PRO A 57 7.90 2.28 -35.68
C PRO A 57 9.08 2.17 -36.65
N LYS A 58 10.30 2.07 -36.12
CA LYS A 58 11.44 1.58 -36.90
C LYS A 58 11.83 0.20 -36.38
N HIS A 59 11.42 -0.80 -37.15
CA HIS A 59 11.60 -2.25 -37.02
C HIS A 59 10.44 -3.01 -36.34
N PRO A 60 9.59 -3.71 -37.12
CA PRO A 60 8.65 -4.69 -36.59
C PRO A 60 9.42 -5.97 -36.26
N LYS A 61 10.17 -5.97 -35.15
CA LYS A 61 10.47 -7.21 -34.44
C LYS A 61 9.38 -7.35 -33.40
N ALA A 62 8.51 -8.33 -33.59
CA ALA A 62 7.42 -8.66 -32.68
C ALA A 62 7.92 -8.77 -31.23
N LYS A 63 7.75 -7.71 -30.44
CA LYS A 63 7.71 -7.77 -28.97
C LYS A 63 6.25 -7.97 -28.57
N LEU A 64 5.68 -9.10 -28.97
CA LEU A 64 4.39 -9.56 -28.45
C LEU A 64 4.69 -10.60 -27.36
N ASP A 65 5.42 -10.22 -26.31
CA ASP A 65 5.77 -11.13 -25.20
C ASP A 65 6.56 -10.36 -24.13
N ASN A 66 5.89 -9.86 -23.11
CA ASN A 66 6.29 -10.05 -21.71
C ASN A 66 5.28 -9.33 -20.82
N LEU A 67 4.69 -10.09 -19.91
CA LEU A 67 4.14 -9.55 -18.67
C LEU A 67 5.20 -8.62 -18.07
N ASP A 68 4.89 -7.32 -18.00
CA ASP A 68 5.78 -6.33 -17.42
C ASP A 68 5.75 -6.53 -15.90
N GLU A 69 6.63 -7.40 -15.41
CA GLU A 69 6.76 -7.76 -14.00
C GLU A 69 7.01 -6.50 -13.17
N GLU A 70 7.86 -5.59 -13.66
CA GLU A 70 8.18 -4.34 -12.98
C GLU A 70 6.93 -3.48 -12.82
N TRP A 71 6.17 -3.28 -13.91
CA TRP A 71 4.92 -2.52 -13.85
C TRP A 71 3.88 -3.15 -12.92
N ALA A 72 3.73 -4.48 -12.96
CA ALA A 72 2.80 -5.17 -12.06
C ALA A 72 3.23 -5.10 -10.59
N THR A 73 4.54 -5.14 -10.32
CA THR A 73 5.05 -4.95 -8.95
C THR A 73 4.88 -3.53 -8.46
N GLU A 74 4.96 -2.53 -9.35
CA GLU A 74 4.73 -1.14 -8.98
C GLU A 74 3.24 -0.88 -8.70
N HIS A 75 2.35 -1.39 -9.55
CA HIS A 75 0.92 -1.39 -9.28
C HIS A 75 0.60 -2.03 -7.93
N ALA A 76 1.21 -3.18 -7.61
CA ALA A 76 1.03 -3.82 -6.30
C ALA A 76 1.56 -2.99 -5.13
N ASN A 77 2.70 -2.30 -5.31
CA ASN A 77 3.23 -1.39 -4.30
C ASN A 77 2.27 -0.23 -4.02
N GLN A 78 1.75 0.42 -5.07
CA GLN A 78 0.80 1.53 -4.94
C GLN A 78 -0.48 1.07 -4.27
N VAL A 79 -1.09 -0.02 -4.77
CA VAL A 79 -2.28 -0.60 -4.16
C VAL A 79 -2.03 -1.00 -2.70
N SER A 80 -0.87 -1.56 -2.35
CA SER A 80 -0.55 -1.92 -0.97
C SER A 80 -0.52 -0.72 -0.02
N ARG A 81 -0.09 0.46 -0.49
CA ARG A 81 -0.15 1.73 0.29
C ARG A 81 -1.60 2.19 0.50
N MET A 82 -2.48 1.82 -0.42
CA MET A 82 -3.91 2.14 -0.39
C MET A 82 -4.75 1.21 0.50
N LEU A 83 -4.12 0.22 1.16
CA LEU A 83 -4.81 -0.73 2.03
C LEU A 83 -4.63 -0.39 3.52
N PRO A 84 -5.72 -0.13 4.25
CA PRO A 84 -5.67 -0.05 5.70
C PRO A 84 -5.31 -1.37 6.39
N GLY A 85 -5.15 -1.31 7.71
CA GLY A 85 -4.90 -2.48 8.56
C GLY A 85 -5.88 -3.62 8.33
N GLY A 86 -5.38 -4.85 8.36
CA GLY A 86 -6.17 -6.06 8.13
C GLY A 86 -6.43 -6.44 6.66
N LEU A 87 -6.28 -5.52 5.69
CA LEU A 87 -6.42 -5.81 4.25
C LEU A 87 -5.07 -5.92 3.52
N LEU A 88 -4.91 -6.88 2.63
CA LEU A 88 -3.66 -7.09 1.90
C LEU A 88 -3.92 -7.54 0.47
N VAL A 89 -2.89 -7.44 -0.36
CA VAL A 89 -2.86 -8.09 -1.68
C VAL A 89 -2.71 -9.60 -1.44
N LEU A 90 -3.81 -10.34 -1.56
CA LEU A 90 -3.88 -11.78 -1.32
C LEU A 90 -3.22 -12.58 -2.45
N GLY A 91 -3.08 -11.97 -3.62
CA GLY A 91 -2.50 -12.61 -4.78
C GLY A 91 -2.86 -11.91 -6.08
N VAL A 92 -2.78 -12.65 -7.18
CA VAL A 92 -2.86 -12.10 -8.53
C VAL A 92 -3.84 -12.90 -9.39
N PHE A 93 -4.42 -12.26 -10.40
CA PHE A 93 -5.25 -12.93 -11.39
C PHE A 93 -4.79 -12.65 -12.82
N ILE A 94 -5.10 -13.58 -13.73
CA ILE A 94 -4.98 -13.41 -15.18
C ILE A 94 -6.28 -13.85 -15.85
N VAL A 95 -6.82 -13.00 -16.72
CA VAL A 95 -7.92 -13.30 -17.63
C VAL A 95 -7.37 -13.48 -19.04
N THR A 96 -7.71 -14.57 -19.73
CA THR A 96 -7.24 -14.85 -21.11
C THR A 96 -8.39 -15.04 -22.10
N THR A 97 -8.18 -14.74 -23.39
CA THR A 97 -9.04 -15.17 -24.51
C THR A 97 -8.54 -16.47 -25.12
N LEU A 98 -9.46 -17.31 -25.63
CA LEU A 98 -9.12 -18.40 -26.55
C LEU A 98 -9.31 -17.87 -27.97
N GLU A 99 -8.23 -17.47 -28.65
CA GLU A 99 -8.31 -17.06 -30.06
C GLU A 99 -8.23 -18.29 -30.99
N MET A 100 -9.28 -18.52 -31.78
CA MET A 100 -9.38 -19.57 -32.80
C MET A 100 -9.30 -18.93 -34.19
N GLY A 101 -8.12 -18.44 -34.63
CA GLY A 101 -8.07 -17.61 -35.85
C GLY A 101 -6.85 -17.69 -36.77
N ASN A 102 -5.63 -18.00 -36.31
CA ASN A 102 -4.44 -17.98 -37.19
C ASN A 102 -3.45 -19.10 -36.85
N GLU A 103 -3.23 -20.01 -37.79
CA GLU A 103 -2.52 -21.30 -37.62
C GLU A 103 -1.06 -21.15 -37.11
N ASN A 104 -0.38 -20.04 -37.42
CA ASN A 104 0.99 -19.78 -36.96
C ASN A 104 1.07 -19.09 -35.58
N ILE A 105 0.03 -18.36 -35.17
CA ILE A 105 -0.12 -17.80 -33.81
C ILE A 105 -0.66 -18.88 -32.86
N CYS A 106 -1.49 -19.79 -33.40
CA CYS A 106 -2.14 -20.87 -32.68
C CYS A 106 -1.15 -21.86 -32.08
N LEU A 107 -0.02 -22.19 -32.72
CA LEU A 107 0.95 -23.14 -32.17
C LEU A 107 1.72 -22.61 -30.95
N PHE A 108 2.00 -21.31 -30.89
CA PHE A 108 2.71 -20.68 -29.77
C PHE A 108 1.76 -20.29 -28.64
N LEU A 109 0.58 -19.76 -28.97
CA LEU A 109 -0.53 -19.60 -28.02
C LEU A 109 -0.94 -20.96 -27.46
N HIS A 110 -0.97 -22.06 -28.22
CA HIS A 110 -1.30 -23.40 -27.70
C HIS A 110 -0.28 -23.92 -26.66
N SER A 111 1.00 -23.50 -26.74
CA SER A 111 2.02 -23.79 -25.72
C SER A 111 1.88 -22.91 -24.46
N LEU A 112 1.55 -21.62 -24.62
CA LEU A 112 1.31 -20.65 -23.54
C LEU A 112 -0.08 -20.79 -22.86
N LEU A 113 -1.13 -21.14 -23.61
CA LEU A 113 -2.52 -21.41 -23.17
C LEU A 113 -2.70 -22.82 -22.64
N HIS A 114 -1.70 -23.71 -22.75
CA HIS A 114 -1.74 -24.89 -21.93
C HIS A 114 -1.70 -24.45 -20.45
N SER A 115 -2.42 -25.14 -19.57
CA SER A 115 -2.51 -24.77 -18.14
C SER A 115 -1.13 -24.54 -17.50
N THR A 116 -0.06 -25.11 -18.06
CA THR A 116 1.34 -24.93 -17.62
C THR A 116 1.93 -23.54 -17.90
N GLY A 117 1.67 -22.92 -19.06
CA GLY A 117 2.27 -21.61 -19.43
C GLY A 117 1.69 -20.45 -18.62
N VAL A 118 0.36 -20.32 -18.61
CA VAL A 118 -0.34 -19.32 -17.77
C VAL A 118 -0.01 -19.50 -16.28
N CYS A 119 0.12 -20.73 -15.81
CA CYS A 119 0.47 -20.95 -14.41
C CYS A 119 1.92 -20.59 -14.09
N PHE A 120 2.84 -20.71 -15.04
CA PHE A 120 4.19 -20.20 -14.89
C PHE A 120 4.20 -18.66 -14.80
N LEU A 121 3.44 -17.97 -15.65
CA LEU A 121 3.29 -16.51 -15.58
C LEU A 121 2.70 -16.05 -14.24
N LEU A 122 1.63 -16.70 -13.77
CA LEU A 122 1.03 -16.43 -12.46
C LEU A 122 2.02 -16.68 -11.32
N PHE A 123 2.82 -17.75 -11.41
CA PHE A 123 3.88 -18.06 -10.45
C PHE A 123 4.95 -16.96 -10.43
N GLN A 124 5.47 -16.55 -11.59
CA GLN A 124 6.45 -15.45 -11.65
C GLN A 124 5.89 -14.17 -11.05
N LEU A 125 4.65 -13.82 -11.43
CA LEU A 125 4.01 -12.59 -10.99
C LEU A 125 3.78 -12.54 -9.47
N VAL A 126 3.25 -13.62 -8.88
CA VAL A 126 2.96 -13.64 -7.44
C VAL A 126 4.24 -13.54 -6.61
N PHE A 127 5.32 -14.21 -7.03
CA PHE A 127 6.62 -14.12 -6.37
C PHE A 127 7.27 -12.75 -6.54
N ALA A 128 7.16 -12.15 -7.71
CA ALA A 128 7.66 -10.81 -7.98
C ALA A 128 6.96 -9.76 -7.10
N VAL A 129 5.63 -9.81 -7.06
CA VAL A 129 4.79 -8.93 -6.23
C VAL A 129 5.18 -9.08 -4.76
N GLU A 130 5.18 -10.29 -4.21
CA GLU A 130 5.55 -10.49 -2.80
C GLU A 130 6.99 -10.05 -2.49
N LYS A 131 7.93 -10.32 -3.39
CA LYS A 131 9.32 -9.87 -3.22
C LYS A 131 9.41 -8.34 -3.19
N SER A 132 8.63 -7.65 -4.02
CA SER A 132 8.56 -6.19 -4.04
C SER A 132 7.97 -5.63 -2.74
N LEU A 133 6.82 -6.14 -2.33
CA LEU A 133 6.12 -5.72 -1.10
C LEU A 133 6.98 -5.93 0.15
N ASN A 134 7.69 -7.06 0.24
CA ASN A 134 8.54 -7.37 1.39
C ASN A 134 9.83 -6.52 1.46
N LYS A 135 10.33 -5.96 0.35
CA LYS A 135 11.52 -5.10 0.37
C LYS A 135 11.28 -3.76 1.07
N LYS A 136 10.06 -3.22 0.97
CA LYS A 136 9.69 -1.93 1.56
C LYS A 136 9.32 -2.03 3.05
N ARG A 137 9.09 -3.26 3.53
CA ARG A 137 8.61 -3.53 4.89
C ARG A 137 9.71 -3.32 5.93
N LEU A 138 9.48 -2.44 6.90
CA LEU A 138 10.46 -2.10 7.96
C LEU A 138 10.34 -2.98 9.23
N TRP A 139 9.37 -3.90 9.27
CA TRP A 139 9.06 -4.76 10.43
C TRP A 139 8.60 -6.14 9.96
N ASN A 140 8.85 -7.19 10.74
CA ASN A 140 8.37 -8.53 10.42
C ASN A 140 7.52 -9.07 11.59
N PHE A 141 6.27 -9.44 11.32
CA PHE A 141 5.44 -10.18 12.28
C PHE A 141 5.60 -11.68 11.96
N THR A 142 6.75 -12.25 12.34
CA THR A 142 7.30 -13.48 11.74
C THR A 142 6.56 -14.79 12.04
N GLU A 143 5.73 -14.88 13.07
CA GLU A 143 5.30 -16.20 13.57
C GLU A 143 3.88 -16.64 13.16
N GLU A 144 3.01 -15.73 12.73
CA GLU A 144 1.60 -16.07 12.44
C GLU A 144 1.09 -15.60 11.06
N GLU A 145 1.95 -15.03 10.21
CA GLU A 145 1.53 -14.59 8.89
C GLU A 145 1.33 -15.75 7.91
N VAL A 146 0.19 -15.73 7.23
CA VAL A 146 -0.12 -16.67 6.17
C VAL A 146 0.83 -16.40 4.99
N SER A 147 1.69 -17.37 4.66
CA SER A 147 2.62 -17.29 3.53
C SER A 147 2.00 -17.71 2.19
N GLU A 148 0.83 -18.34 2.23
CA GLU A 148 0.14 -18.78 1.02
C GLU A 148 -0.47 -17.58 0.29
N ARG A 149 -0.24 -17.47 -1.02
CA ARG A 149 -0.84 -16.46 -1.92
C ARG A 149 -1.63 -17.10 -3.04
N VAL A 150 -2.75 -16.49 -3.42
CA VAL A 150 -3.64 -17.02 -4.46
C VAL A 150 -3.20 -16.61 -5.86
N THR A 151 -3.36 -17.52 -6.80
CA THR A 151 -3.36 -17.21 -8.22
C THR A 151 -4.66 -17.66 -8.84
N LEU A 152 -5.25 -16.79 -9.66
CA LEU A 152 -6.53 -17.02 -10.30
C LEU A 152 -6.39 -16.91 -11.82
N HIS A 153 -6.64 -18.01 -12.53
CA HIS A 153 -6.76 -17.98 -13.99
C HIS A 153 -8.23 -18.05 -14.39
N ILE A 154 -8.66 -17.13 -15.26
CA ILE A 154 -10.01 -17.08 -15.80
C ILE A 154 -9.94 -17.12 -17.32
N CYS A 155 -10.59 -18.10 -17.93
CA CYS A 155 -10.79 -18.12 -19.37
C CYS A 155 -12.06 -17.33 -19.72
N SER A 156 -11.92 -16.19 -20.39
CA SER A 156 -13.06 -15.32 -20.76
C SER A 156 -14.09 -16.04 -21.65
N SER A 157 -13.65 -16.94 -22.52
CA SER A 157 -14.48 -17.69 -23.46
C SER A 157 -15.28 -18.81 -22.80
N THR A 158 -14.65 -19.59 -21.90
CA THR A 158 -15.30 -20.74 -21.25
C THR A 158 -15.88 -20.41 -19.87
N LYS A 159 -15.55 -19.23 -19.33
CA LYS A 159 -15.82 -18.81 -17.95
C LYS A 159 -15.26 -19.78 -16.90
N LYS A 160 -14.34 -20.68 -17.28
CA LYS A 160 -13.67 -21.60 -16.36
C LYS A 160 -12.69 -20.83 -15.49
N ILE A 161 -12.77 -21.09 -14.19
CA ILE A 161 -11.90 -20.53 -13.16
C ILE A 161 -10.96 -21.61 -12.64
N LEU A 162 -9.67 -21.30 -12.53
CA LEU A 162 -8.66 -22.14 -11.93
C LEU A 162 -8.00 -21.37 -10.78
N CYS A 163 -8.23 -21.82 -9.56
CA CYS A 163 -7.70 -21.21 -8.34
C CYS A 163 -6.60 -22.09 -7.75
N ARG A 164 -5.41 -21.51 -7.55
CA ARG A 164 -4.25 -22.18 -6.99
C ARG A 164 -3.59 -21.31 -5.93
N THR A 165 -2.77 -21.91 -5.08
CA THR A 165 -1.95 -21.19 -4.11
C THR A 165 -0.50 -21.59 -4.18
N TYR A 166 0.38 -20.66 -3.82
CA TYR A 166 1.82 -20.86 -3.67
C TYR A 166 2.25 -20.40 -2.28
N ASP A 167 3.16 -21.15 -1.67
CA ASP A 167 3.87 -20.71 -0.48
C ASP A 167 5.03 -19.80 -0.89
N ILE A 168 4.93 -18.52 -0.57
CA ILE A 168 5.87 -17.50 -1.04
C ILE A 168 7.21 -17.51 -0.27
N HIS A 169 7.28 -18.27 0.82
CA HIS A 169 8.53 -18.54 1.52
C HIS A 169 9.31 -19.72 0.93
N ASP A 170 8.68 -20.53 0.06
CA ASP A 170 9.32 -21.62 -0.66
C ASP A 170 9.44 -21.28 -2.16
N PRO A 171 10.61 -20.85 -2.65
CA PRO A 171 10.83 -20.60 -4.09
C PRO A 171 10.60 -21.82 -4.99
N LYS A 172 10.53 -23.02 -4.42
CA LYS A 172 10.22 -24.28 -5.13
C LYS A 172 8.78 -24.74 -4.91
N SER A 173 7.94 -23.89 -4.31
CA SER A 173 6.55 -24.19 -3.99
C SER A 173 5.81 -24.67 -5.23
N SER A 174 5.26 -25.88 -5.17
CA SER A 174 4.32 -26.38 -6.16
C SER A 174 2.94 -25.74 -5.98
N ALA A 175 2.22 -25.54 -7.08
CA ALA A 175 0.88 -24.97 -7.04
C ALA A 175 -0.11 -25.94 -6.35
N LYS A 176 -0.74 -25.51 -5.26
CA LYS A 176 -1.77 -26.29 -4.55
C LYS A 176 -3.17 -25.84 -5.01
N PRO A 177 -4.10 -26.75 -5.35
CA PRO A 177 -5.48 -26.36 -5.63
C PRO A 177 -6.13 -25.67 -4.42
N ALA A 178 -6.93 -24.65 -4.66
CA ALA A 178 -7.71 -23.97 -3.62
C ALA A 178 -9.17 -23.81 -4.04
N ASP A 179 -10.07 -23.77 -3.06
CA ASP A 179 -11.50 -23.59 -3.27
C ASP A 179 -11.80 -22.10 -3.48
N TRP A 180 -12.56 -21.78 -4.54
CA TRP A 180 -13.03 -20.43 -4.84
C TRP A 180 -14.56 -20.41 -4.73
N LYS A 181 -15.10 -19.72 -3.72
CA LYS A 181 -16.53 -19.75 -3.39
C LYS A 181 -17.10 -18.35 -3.28
N TYR A 182 -18.08 -18.04 -4.11
CA TYR A 182 -18.83 -16.79 -4.00
C TYR A 182 -19.79 -16.84 -2.82
N GLN A 183 -19.89 -15.74 -2.08
CA GLN A 183 -20.83 -15.58 -0.97
C GLN A 183 -21.35 -14.14 -0.94
N ASN A 184 -22.66 -13.99 -0.78
CA ASN A 184 -23.30 -12.68 -0.70
C ASN A 184 -23.15 -12.09 0.70
N GLY A 185 -22.87 -10.78 0.77
CA GLY A 185 -22.84 -10.04 2.02
C GLY A 185 -21.54 -10.15 2.82
N LEU A 186 -20.42 -10.50 2.18
CA LEU A 186 -19.10 -10.41 2.83
C LEU A 186 -18.77 -8.96 3.14
N SER A 187 -19.10 -8.03 2.24
CA SER A 187 -18.92 -6.59 2.39
C SER A 187 -19.66 -5.99 3.61
N ALA A 188 -20.73 -6.64 4.09
CA ALA A 188 -21.46 -6.21 5.30
C ALA A 188 -20.88 -6.77 6.61
N SER A 189 -19.87 -7.64 6.53
CA SER A 189 -19.42 -8.48 7.64
C SER A 189 -18.06 -8.02 8.20
N TRP A 190 -17.78 -6.71 8.24
CA TRP A 190 -16.50 -6.14 8.68
C TRP A 190 -16.64 -5.33 9.98
N LEU A 191 -15.65 -5.49 10.85
CA LEU A 191 -15.49 -4.70 12.07
C LEU A 191 -14.42 -3.64 11.81
N SER A 192 -14.73 -2.39 12.12
CA SER A 192 -13.78 -1.27 12.03
C SER A 192 -13.05 -1.12 13.36
N LEU A 193 -11.75 -0.87 13.31
CA LEU A 193 -10.94 -0.47 14.44
C LEU A 193 -10.32 0.87 14.13
N GLU A 194 -10.45 1.83 15.03
CA GLU A 194 -9.94 3.19 14.85
C GLU A 194 -8.96 3.53 15.96
N CYS A 195 -7.87 4.21 15.61
CA CYS A 195 -6.84 4.60 16.56
C CYS A 195 -6.26 5.96 16.17
N THR A 196 -5.89 6.77 17.16
CA THR A 196 -5.04 7.94 16.94
C THR A 196 -3.72 7.73 17.68
N VAL A 197 -2.61 7.77 16.95
CA VAL A 197 -1.26 7.61 17.52
C VAL A 197 -0.53 8.95 17.46
N TYR A 198 0.05 9.35 18.59
CA TYR A 198 0.94 10.51 18.66
C TYR A 198 2.37 10.08 18.40
N ILE A 199 2.94 10.61 17.33
CA ILE A 199 4.30 10.32 16.88
C ILE A 199 5.22 11.41 17.39
N ASN A 200 6.33 10.99 17.99
CA ASN A 200 7.44 11.85 18.36
C ASN A 200 8.75 11.04 18.27
N ILE A 201 9.22 10.83 17.04
CA ILE A 201 10.42 10.05 16.76
C ILE A 201 11.58 11.01 16.55
N HIS A 202 12.62 10.85 17.35
CA HIS A 202 13.86 11.62 17.25
C HIS A 202 14.99 10.70 16.77
N VAL A 203 15.57 11.01 15.62
CA VAL A 203 16.66 10.24 15.01
C VAL A 203 17.94 11.09 15.02
N PRO A 204 18.91 10.78 15.92
CA PRO A 204 20.20 11.48 15.91
C PRO A 204 21.02 11.09 14.68
N LEU A 205 21.62 12.09 14.02
CA LEU A 205 22.53 11.89 12.89
C LEU A 205 23.98 11.95 13.41
N SER A 206 24.66 10.80 13.40
CA SER A 206 26.03 10.69 13.93
C SER A 206 27.02 11.52 13.12
N ALA A 207 27.91 12.24 13.81
CA ALA A 207 29.00 12.99 13.17
C ALA A 207 30.22 12.11 12.80
N THR A 208 30.31 10.90 13.36
CA THR A 208 31.51 10.06 13.30
C THR A 208 31.35 8.78 12.46
N SER A 209 30.14 8.43 12.05
CA SER A 209 29.87 7.30 11.14
C SER A 209 29.68 7.77 9.71
N VAL A 210 29.70 6.83 8.74
CA VAL A 210 29.32 7.10 7.35
C VAL A 210 27.98 7.83 7.32
N SER A 211 27.93 9.00 6.67
CA SER A 211 26.69 9.78 6.53
C SER A 211 25.75 9.02 5.60
N TYR A 212 24.72 8.39 6.17
CA TYR A 212 23.64 7.83 5.38
C TYR A 212 22.73 8.94 4.84
N THR A 213 22.00 8.64 3.76
CA THR A 213 20.98 9.55 3.21
C THR A 213 19.90 9.85 4.27
N LEU A 214 19.20 10.98 4.12
CA LEU A 214 18.07 11.34 4.98
C LEU A 214 17.04 10.20 5.08
N GLU A 215 16.73 9.59 3.93
CA GLU A 215 15.86 8.43 3.81
C GLU A 215 16.34 7.27 4.69
N LYS A 216 17.60 6.85 4.55
CA LYS A 216 18.14 5.71 5.29
C LYS A 216 18.20 5.95 6.79
N ASN A 217 18.57 7.16 7.22
CA ASN A 217 18.53 7.52 8.64
C ASN A 217 17.10 7.46 9.19
N THR A 218 16.13 7.99 8.45
CA THR A 218 14.71 7.95 8.83
C THR A 218 14.20 6.51 8.92
N LYS A 219 14.50 5.66 7.93
CA LYS A 219 14.16 4.23 7.94
C LYS A 219 14.74 3.51 9.17
N ASN A 220 15.98 3.82 9.56
CA ASN A 220 16.57 3.27 10.79
C ASN A 220 15.82 3.72 12.06
N GLY A 221 15.39 4.98 12.12
CA GLY A 221 14.56 5.50 13.21
C GLY A 221 13.20 4.81 13.29
N LEU A 222 12.53 4.69 12.15
CA LEU A 222 11.24 4.00 12.02
C LEU A 222 11.35 2.52 12.41
N ALA A 223 12.43 1.81 12.05
CA ALA A 223 12.63 0.42 12.45
C ALA A 223 12.72 0.25 13.99
N ARG A 224 13.35 1.19 14.70
CA ARG A 224 13.40 1.19 16.18
C ARG A 224 12.03 1.50 16.78
N TRP A 225 11.33 2.49 16.23
CA TRP A 225 9.98 2.84 16.66
C TRP A 225 9.00 1.69 16.39
N ALA A 226 9.17 0.96 15.29
CA ALA A 226 8.34 -0.20 14.97
C ALA A 226 8.40 -1.27 16.06
N LYS A 227 9.57 -1.49 16.68
CA LYS A 227 9.69 -2.37 17.85
C LYS A 227 8.92 -1.87 19.08
N GLN A 228 8.76 -0.55 19.25
CA GLN A 228 7.95 0.01 20.34
C GLN A 228 6.45 -0.23 20.11
N ILE A 229 5.99 -0.13 18.86
CA ILE A 229 4.61 -0.42 18.46
C ILE A 229 4.34 -1.93 18.56
N GLU A 230 5.28 -2.76 18.13
CA GLU A 230 5.20 -4.23 18.22
C GLU A 230 5.02 -4.69 19.68
N ASN A 231 5.77 -4.10 20.61
CA ASN A 231 5.71 -4.40 22.04
C ASN A 231 4.66 -3.56 22.81
N GLY A 232 3.87 -2.76 22.11
CA GLY A 232 2.83 -1.92 22.70
C GLY A 232 1.68 -2.74 23.29
N VAL A 233 1.03 -2.19 24.32
CA VAL A 233 -0.21 -2.74 24.87
C VAL A 233 -1.40 -2.06 24.18
N TYR A 234 -2.33 -2.88 23.70
CA TYR A 234 -3.49 -2.43 22.94
C TYR A 234 -4.75 -2.54 23.78
N LEU A 235 -5.42 -1.41 24.01
CA LEU A 235 -6.71 -1.37 24.68
C LEU A 235 -7.80 -1.24 23.63
N ILE A 236 -8.69 -2.22 23.57
CA ILE A 236 -9.84 -2.23 22.67
C ILE A 236 -11.07 -1.85 23.49
N ASN A 237 -11.71 -0.73 23.14
CA ASN A 237 -12.76 -0.08 23.92
C ASN A 237 -12.36 0.11 25.39
N GLY A 238 -11.10 0.51 25.62
CA GLY A 238 -10.55 0.76 26.96
C GLY A 238 -10.19 -0.50 27.77
N GLN A 239 -10.25 -1.69 27.18
CA GLN A 239 -9.92 -2.95 27.87
C GLN A 239 -8.77 -3.68 27.18
N VAL A 240 -7.85 -4.23 27.97
CA VAL A 240 -6.89 -5.23 27.48
C VAL A 240 -7.57 -6.59 27.59
N LYS A 241 -7.66 -7.29 26.46
CA LYS A 241 -8.22 -8.64 26.37
C LYS A 241 -7.09 -9.63 26.05
N ASP A 242 -7.31 -10.89 26.40
CA ASP A 242 -6.43 -11.98 26.00
C ASP A 242 -6.40 -12.14 24.48
N GLU A 243 -5.23 -12.46 23.92
CA GLU A 243 -4.98 -12.50 22.47
C GLU A 243 -5.83 -13.56 21.75
N ASP A 244 -6.13 -14.68 22.41
CA ASP A 244 -6.87 -15.80 21.84
C ASP A 244 -8.39 -15.70 22.00
N CYS A 245 -8.88 -14.76 22.82
CA CYS A 245 -10.30 -14.50 23.00
C CYS A 245 -10.97 -14.00 21.71
N GLU A 246 -12.26 -14.30 21.56
CA GLU A 246 -13.06 -13.70 20.49
C GLU A 246 -13.26 -12.21 20.78
N LEU A 247 -13.04 -11.37 19.77
CA LEU A 247 -13.13 -9.90 19.90
C LEU A 247 -14.53 -9.46 20.36
N LEU A 248 -15.56 -10.17 19.90
CA LEU A 248 -16.98 -9.93 20.16
C LEU A 248 -17.51 -10.61 21.45
N GLU A 249 -16.65 -11.29 22.20
CA GLU A 249 -17.05 -12.00 23.41
C GLU A 249 -17.62 -11.03 24.46
N GLY A 250 -18.79 -11.36 25.02
CA GLY A 250 -19.50 -10.56 26.03
C GLY A 250 -20.49 -9.52 25.49
N GLN A 251 -20.57 -9.27 24.19
CA GLN A 251 -21.63 -8.42 23.61
C GLN A 251 -22.94 -9.23 23.50
N LYS A 252 -23.88 -9.03 24.44
CA LYS A 252 -25.23 -9.58 24.32
C LYS A 252 -25.87 -9.07 23.03
N LYS A 253 -26.07 -9.94 22.04
CA LYS A 253 -26.97 -9.68 20.90
C LYS A 253 -28.31 -9.26 21.47
N SER A 254 -28.69 -7.99 21.32
CA SER A 254 -29.98 -7.52 21.79
C SER A 254 -31.06 -8.27 20.99
N SER A 255 -31.76 -9.19 21.64
CA SER A 255 -32.83 -9.97 21.05
C SER A 255 -34.06 -9.07 20.86
N ARG A 256 -34.19 -8.41 19.70
CA ARG A 256 -35.46 -8.06 19.03
C ARG A 256 -35.24 -7.05 17.90
N GLY A 257 -35.59 -7.46 16.68
CA GLY A 257 -35.99 -6.56 15.59
C GLY A 257 -34.92 -6.29 14.54
N ASN A 258 -35.21 -6.72 13.30
CA ASN A 258 -34.64 -6.29 12.02
C ASN A 258 -33.14 -5.94 11.99
N THR A 259 -32.33 -6.89 11.51
CA THR A 259 -30.90 -6.75 11.19
C THR A 259 -30.67 -5.65 10.13
N GLN A 260 -30.54 -4.40 10.57
CA GLN A 260 -29.63 -3.45 9.96
C GLN A 260 -28.21 -3.84 10.39
N ALA A 261 -27.30 -3.94 9.44
CA ALA A 261 -25.88 -4.19 9.69
C ALA A 261 -25.34 -3.10 10.63
N THR A 262 -25.14 -3.44 11.90
CA THR A 262 -24.52 -2.53 12.86
C THR A 262 -23.03 -2.50 12.56
N ASN A 263 -22.57 -1.45 11.89
CA ASN A 263 -21.15 -1.16 11.73
C ASN A 263 -20.51 -1.00 13.12
N HIS A 264 -19.90 -2.07 13.62
CA HIS A 264 -19.21 -2.05 14.90
C HIS A 264 -17.84 -1.43 14.70
N SER A 265 -17.69 -0.18 15.13
CA SER A 265 -16.39 0.48 15.27
C SER A 265 -15.86 0.28 16.70
N PHE A 266 -14.58 -0.06 16.81
CA PHE A 266 -13.84 -0.25 18.05
C PHE A 266 -12.82 0.87 18.23
N ASP A 267 -12.86 1.56 19.37
CA ASP A 267 -11.82 2.52 19.76
C ASP A 267 -10.59 1.75 20.25
N VAL A 268 -9.45 1.96 19.61
CA VAL A 268 -8.19 1.32 19.99
C VAL A 268 -7.22 2.37 20.50
N ARG A 269 -6.69 2.14 21.71
CA ARG A 269 -5.63 2.97 22.29
C ARG A 269 -4.36 2.15 22.43
N VAL A 270 -3.25 2.74 21.98
CA VAL A 270 -1.93 2.13 22.03
C VAL A 270 -1.14 2.75 23.17
N LEU A 271 -0.71 1.90 24.11
CA LEU A 271 0.24 2.27 25.14
C LEU A 271 1.60 1.69 24.77
N THR A 272 2.48 2.55 24.26
CA THR A 272 3.87 2.17 24.05
C THR A 272 4.57 2.09 25.41
N GLN A 273 5.23 0.98 25.68
CA GLN A 273 6.00 0.85 26.91
C GLN A 273 7.16 1.86 26.87
N LEU A 274 7.26 2.68 27.91
CA LEU A 274 8.52 3.37 28.20
C LEU A 274 9.56 2.27 28.39
N VAL A 275 10.64 2.29 27.61
CA VAL A 275 11.74 1.32 27.71
C VAL A 275 12.41 1.50 29.07
N LEU A 276 11.84 0.87 30.09
CA LEU A 276 12.39 0.73 31.42
C LEU A 276 13.03 -0.66 31.45
N ASN A 277 14.28 -0.74 31.01
CA ASN A 277 15.06 -1.97 31.21
C ASN A 277 15.14 -2.24 32.71
N SER A 278 14.59 -3.37 33.17
CA SER A 278 14.48 -3.71 34.60
C SER A 278 15.84 -3.90 35.30
N ASP A 279 16.92 -4.13 34.54
CA ASP A 279 18.21 -4.59 35.09
C ASP A 279 19.43 -3.68 34.81
N HIS A 280 19.23 -2.49 34.27
CA HIS A 280 20.34 -1.58 33.97
C HIS A 280 20.11 -0.19 34.55
N ARG A 281 21.03 0.23 35.43
CA ARG A 281 21.24 1.63 35.79
C ARG A 281 21.34 2.42 34.47
N SER A 282 20.31 3.20 34.15
CA SER A 282 20.21 3.93 32.88
C SER A 282 21.36 4.93 32.79
N THR A 283 22.46 4.54 32.15
CA THR A 283 23.58 5.45 31.87
C THR A 283 23.22 6.22 30.60
N ALA A 284 23.05 7.53 30.74
CA ALA A 284 22.90 8.41 29.58
C ALA A 284 24.10 8.21 28.65
N THR A 285 23.84 7.77 27.42
CA THR A 285 24.88 7.62 26.39
C THR A 285 25.03 8.96 25.67
N VAL A 286 26.24 9.51 25.67
CA VAL A 286 26.56 10.72 24.89
C VAL A 286 27.00 10.31 23.50
N GLN A 287 26.34 10.86 22.47
CA GLN A 287 26.71 10.68 21.07
C GLN A 287 27.00 12.04 20.43
N ILE A 288 28.08 12.14 19.67
CA ILE A 288 28.40 13.34 18.89
C ILE A 288 27.58 13.28 17.60
N CYS A 289 26.72 14.26 17.39
CA CYS A 289 25.79 14.33 16.27
C CYS A 289 26.06 15.56 15.40
N SER A 290 25.95 15.42 14.09
CA SER A 290 25.98 16.53 13.13
C SER A 290 24.60 17.16 12.92
N GLY A 291 23.54 16.46 13.33
CA GLY A 291 22.16 16.93 13.23
C GLY A 291 21.16 15.91 13.80
N SER A 292 19.88 16.13 13.55
CA SER A 292 18.81 15.21 13.95
C SER A 292 17.61 15.32 13.01
N VAL A 293 16.95 14.19 12.76
CA VAL A 293 15.64 14.16 12.09
C VAL A 293 14.57 14.02 13.15
N ASN A 294 13.52 14.84 13.05
CA ASN A 294 12.39 14.82 13.97
C ASN A 294 11.11 14.54 13.19
N LEU A 295 10.44 13.44 13.51
CA LEU A 295 9.12 13.13 12.97
C LEU A 295 8.09 13.30 14.09
N LYS A 296 7.17 14.25 13.91
CA LYS A 296 6.18 14.64 14.93
C LYS A 296 4.80 14.85 14.30
N GLY A 297 3.76 14.43 15.00
CA GLY A 297 2.37 14.66 14.60
C GLY A 297 1.42 13.65 15.22
N ALA A 298 0.12 13.83 14.99
CA ALA A 298 -0.89 12.82 15.28
C ALA A 298 -1.31 12.14 13.97
N VAL A 299 -1.45 10.81 13.98
CA VAL A 299 -1.91 10.05 12.81
C VAL A 299 -3.17 9.27 13.15
N LYS A 300 -4.16 9.33 12.26
CA LYS A 300 -5.39 8.55 12.38
C LYS A 300 -5.21 7.24 11.61
N CYS A 301 -5.34 6.15 12.33
CA CYS A 301 -5.18 4.79 11.85
C CYS A 301 -6.54 4.08 11.85
N ARG A 302 -6.75 3.24 10.82
CA ARG A 302 -7.97 2.48 10.63
C ARG A 302 -7.62 1.06 10.19
N ALA A 303 -8.23 0.07 10.83
CA ALA A 303 -8.03 -1.33 10.48
C ALA A 303 -9.38 -2.05 10.41
N TYR A 304 -9.43 -3.13 9.64
CA TYR A 304 -10.65 -3.92 9.44
C TYR A 304 -10.40 -5.39 9.70
N VAL A 305 -11.33 -6.05 10.40
CA VAL A 305 -11.31 -7.50 10.60
C VAL A 305 -12.68 -8.08 10.25
N HIS A 306 -12.69 -9.17 9.51
CA HIS A 306 -13.92 -9.86 9.16
C HIS A 306 -14.57 -10.45 10.42
N SER A 307 -15.89 -10.30 10.53
CA SER A 307 -16.70 -10.64 11.71
C SER A 307 -16.89 -12.14 11.99
N ASN A 308 -16.33 -13.01 11.15
CA ASN A 308 -16.37 -14.45 11.36
C ASN A 308 -15.35 -14.88 12.43
N LYS A 309 -15.78 -14.88 13.69
CA LYS A 309 -14.98 -15.26 14.87
C LYS A 309 -13.60 -14.56 14.93
N PRO A 310 -13.58 -13.22 14.82
CA PRO A 310 -12.33 -12.47 14.90
C PRO A 310 -11.72 -12.63 16.28
N LYS A 311 -10.42 -12.91 16.35
CA LYS A 311 -9.70 -12.91 17.62
C LYS A 311 -9.14 -11.52 17.93
N VAL A 312 -8.85 -11.28 19.21
CA VAL A 312 -8.18 -10.06 19.65
C VAL A 312 -6.82 -9.91 18.97
N LYS A 313 -6.05 -11.00 18.82
CA LYS A 313 -4.75 -10.96 18.13
C LYS A 313 -4.84 -10.48 16.69
N ASP A 314 -5.85 -10.90 15.93
CA ASP A 314 -6.04 -10.51 14.54
C ASP A 314 -6.30 -8.99 14.43
N ALA A 315 -7.12 -8.46 15.34
CA ALA A 315 -7.41 -7.04 15.46
C ALA A 315 -6.18 -6.21 15.85
N VAL A 316 -5.41 -6.68 16.83
CA VAL A 316 -4.18 -6.02 17.25
C VAL A 316 -3.14 -6.02 16.14
N GLN A 317 -2.96 -7.15 15.44
CA GLN A 317 -2.03 -7.25 14.31
C GLN A 317 -2.46 -6.35 13.15
N ALA A 318 -3.75 -6.31 12.82
CA ALA A 318 -4.29 -5.41 11.81
C ALA A 318 -3.99 -3.94 12.15
N MET A 319 -4.18 -3.54 13.41
CA MET A 319 -3.89 -2.19 13.89
C MET A 319 -2.38 -1.87 13.91
N LYS A 320 -1.54 -2.80 14.39
CA LYS A 320 -0.07 -2.68 14.33
C LYS A 320 0.39 -2.40 12.90
N ARG A 321 -0.13 -3.16 11.93
CA ARG A 321 0.25 -3.00 10.53
C ARG A 321 -0.19 -1.64 9.98
N ASP A 322 -1.39 -1.18 10.30
CA ASP A 322 -1.87 0.13 9.83
C ASP A 322 -1.02 1.29 10.36
N ILE A 323 -0.74 1.27 11.66
CA ILE A 323 0.08 2.30 12.32
C ILE A 323 1.46 2.38 11.67
N LEU A 324 2.08 1.23 11.43
CA LEU A 324 3.43 1.18 10.87
C LEU A 324 3.47 1.56 9.39
N ASN A 325 2.56 1.01 8.57
CA ASN A 325 2.43 1.35 7.15
C ASN A 325 2.17 2.84 6.97
N THR A 326 1.17 3.39 7.66
CA THR A 326 0.78 4.80 7.50
C THR A 326 1.96 5.75 7.68
N VAL A 327 2.81 5.50 8.68
CA VAL A 327 3.94 6.37 8.97
C VAL A 327 5.09 6.15 8.00
N ALA A 328 5.37 4.88 7.66
CA ALA A 328 6.43 4.54 6.71
C ALA A 328 6.12 5.03 5.30
N ASP A 329 4.90 4.80 4.82
CA ASP A 329 4.43 5.19 3.48
C ASP A 329 4.46 6.70 3.31
N ARG A 330 3.97 7.47 4.30
CA ARG A 330 4.05 8.93 4.26
C ARG A 330 5.48 9.45 4.15
N CYS A 331 6.42 8.82 4.87
CA CYS A 331 7.84 9.17 4.75
C CYS A 331 8.39 8.79 3.37
N GLU A 332 8.09 7.59 2.84
CA GLU A 332 8.52 7.21 1.50
C GLU A 332 7.99 8.13 0.42
N ILE A 333 6.69 8.48 0.45
CA ILE A 333 6.08 9.39 -0.52
C ILE A 333 6.76 10.76 -0.48
N LEU A 334 7.09 11.28 0.70
CA LEU A 334 7.87 12.51 0.82
C LEU A 334 9.26 12.37 0.20
N PHE A 335 9.97 11.26 0.44
CA PHE A 335 11.29 11.06 -0.14
C PHE A 335 11.25 10.92 -1.67
N GLU A 336 10.24 10.24 -2.20
CA GLU A 336 9.95 10.15 -3.64
C GLU A 336 9.73 11.56 -4.22
N ASP A 337 8.91 12.39 -3.58
CA ASP A 337 8.65 13.78 -4.01
C ASP A 337 9.91 14.66 -3.95
N LEU A 338 10.72 14.56 -2.89
CA LEU A 338 11.96 15.34 -2.75
C LEU A 338 13.00 14.98 -3.83
N VAL A 339 13.07 13.71 -4.23
CA VAL A 339 13.94 13.26 -5.32
C VAL A 339 13.44 13.79 -6.67
N LEU A 340 12.12 13.76 -6.91
CA LEU A 340 11.52 14.23 -8.16
C LEU A 340 11.61 15.74 -8.34
N ASN A 341 11.49 16.50 -7.25
CA ASN A 341 11.45 17.96 -7.29
C ASN A 341 12.84 18.63 -7.21
N GLU A 342 13.94 17.85 -7.31
CA GLU A 342 15.35 18.28 -7.27
C GLU A 342 15.54 19.68 -6.68
N ILE A 343 15.36 19.85 -5.36
CA ILE A 343 15.75 21.12 -4.74
C ILE A 343 17.27 21.20 -4.91
N PRO A 344 17.81 22.12 -5.73
CA PRO A 344 19.25 22.17 -5.92
C PRO A 344 19.88 22.41 -4.56
N GLU A 345 20.75 21.49 -4.14
CA GLU A 345 21.49 21.52 -2.86
C GLU A 345 22.11 22.90 -2.56
N LYS A 346 22.32 23.72 -3.60
CA LYS A 346 22.86 25.08 -3.55
C LYS A 346 21.90 26.16 -3.03
N LYS A 347 20.58 25.93 -2.93
CA LYS A 347 19.65 26.85 -2.25
C LYS A 347 19.41 26.47 -0.77
N VAL A 348 19.85 25.28 -0.37
CA VAL A 348 19.53 24.63 0.92
C VAL A 348 20.41 25.13 2.07
N MET A 349 21.53 25.79 1.77
CA MET A 349 22.55 26.17 2.77
C MET A 349 22.21 27.42 3.60
N ASN A 350 21.00 27.98 3.48
CA ASN A 350 20.60 29.24 4.15
C ASN A 350 19.50 29.09 5.22
N SER A 351 18.97 27.89 5.50
CA SER A 351 18.05 27.69 6.63
C SER A 351 18.56 26.61 7.59
N GLU A 352 18.81 26.98 8.85
CA GLU A 352 19.32 26.09 9.90
C GLU A 352 18.34 24.95 10.28
N LYS A 353 17.08 25.00 9.83
CA LYS A 353 16.06 23.98 10.06
C LYS A 353 15.16 23.84 8.83
N GLU A 354 15.17 22.65 8.25
CA GLU A 354 14.26 22.27 7.17
C GLU A 354 13.00 21.61 7.74
N PHE A 355 11.83 22.03 7.25
CA PHE A 355 10.54 21.49 7.68
C PHE A 355 9.77 20.99 6.47
N HIS A 356 9.36 19.72 6.51
CA HIS A 356 8.52 19.12 5.48
C HIS A 356 7.20 18.67 6.09
N ILE A 357 6.11 18.90 5.35
CA ILE A 357 4.79 18.40 5.71
C ILE A 357 4.61 17.04 5.03
N LEU A 358 4.28 16.02 5.80
CA LEU A 358 3.93 14.70 5.27
C LEU A 358 2.52 14.73 4.64
N PRO A 359 2.27 13.89 3.62
CA PRO A 359 0.96 13.85 2.98
C PRO A 359 -0.12 13.37 3.95
N HIS A 360 -1.31 13.92 3.79
CA HIS A 360 -2.49 13.57 4.58
C HIS A 360 -3.12 12.31 4.00
N ARG A 361 -3.64 11.44 4.86
CA ARG A 361 -4.37 10.25 4.44
C ARG A 361 -5.82 10.60 4.12
N VAL A 362 -6.31 10.08 3.01
CA VAL A 362 -7.68 10.20 2.54
C VAL A 362 -8.30 8.82 2.51
N PHE A 363 -9.57 8.69 2.85
CA PHE A 363 -10.30 7.44 2.81
C PHE A 363 -11.46 7.49 1.81
N VAL A 364 -11.73 6.36 1.16
CA VAL A 364 -12.84 6.18 0.22
C VAL A 364 -13.53 4.84 0.49
N PRO A 365 -14.87 4.78 0.56
CA PRO A 365 -15.62 3.54 0.77
C PRO A 365 -15.48 2.60 -0.43
N ILE A 366 -15.38 1.30 -0.16
CA ILE A 366 -15.66 0.29 -1.18
C ILE A 366 -17.19 0.25 -1.37
N PRO A 367 -17.72 0.42 -2.60
CA PRO A 367 -19.16 0.40 -2.83
C PRO A 367 -19.84 -0.85 -2.27
N GLY A 368 -20.85 -0.64 -1.42
CA GLY A 368 -21.60 -1.72 -0.77
C GLY A 368 -20.89 -2.40 0.41
N SER A 369 -19.78 -1.84 0.88
CA SER A 369 -19.00 -2.35 2.02
C SER A 369 -18.87 -1.33 3.14
N ALA A 370 -18.69 -1.82 4.37
CA ALA A 370 -18.28 -0.98 5.52
C ALA A 370 -16.76 -0.66 5.51
N VAL A 371 -16.02 -1.27 4.59
CA VAL A 371 -14.57 -1.10 4.44
C VAL A 371 -14.27 0.14 3.60
N MET A 372 -13.38 0.97 4.10
CA MET A 372 -12.79 2.10 3.38
C MET A 372 -11.37 1.75 2.97
N LEU A 373 -10.98 2.08 1.74
CA LEU A 373 -9.59 2.12 1.28
C LEU A 373 -8.98 3.47 1.62
N CYS A 374 -7.67 3.60 1.49
CA CYS A 374 -6.99 4.87 1.69
C CYS A 374 -6.12 5.28 0.51
N ASP A 375 -5.71 6.54 0.50
CA ASP A 375 -4.64 7.08 -0.32
C ASP A 375 -4.02 8.27 0.40
N TYR A 376 -3.00 8.90 -0.17
CA TYR A 376 -2.26 10.00 0.42
C TYR A 376 -2.24 11.19 -0.51
N LYS A 377 -2.43 12.39 0.07
CA LYS A 377 -2.38 13.65 -0.67
C LYS A 377 -1.56 14.72 0.01
N PHE A 378 -0.79 15.46 -0.76
CA PHE A 378 -0.18 16.71 -0.34
C PHE A 378 -1.21 17.85 -0.29
N GLY A 379 -0.78 18.99 0.23
CA GLY A 379 -1.65 20.17 0.41
C GLY A 379 -2.02 20.86 -0.90
N ASP A 380 -1.20 20.70 -1.94
CA ASP A 380 -1.39 21.26 -3.29
C ASP A 380 -2.28 20.39 -4.18
N GLU A 381 -2.51 19.13 -3.82
CA GLU A 381 -3.32 18.20 -4.61
C GLU A 381 -4.83 18.37 -4.38
N SER A 382 -5.54 18.42 -5.50
CA SER A 382 -6.99 18.55 -5.60
C SER A 382 -7.72 17.22 -5.30
N ALA A 383 -9.01 17.29 -5.01
CA ALA A 383 -9.81 16.10 -4.78
C ALA A 383 -10.02 15.28 -6.06
N GLU A 384 -10.03 15.95 -7.21
CA GLU A 384 -10.12 15.36 -8.53
C GLU A 384 -8.89 14.52 -8.87
N GLU A 385 -7.68 15.02 -8.58
CA GLU A 385 -6.43 14.27 -8.79
C GLU A 385 -6.41 12.99 -7.95
N ILE A 386 -6.83 13.05 -6.69
CA ILE A 386 -6.91 11.87 -5.82
C ILE A 386 -7.96 10.88 -6.31
N ARG A 387 -9.15 11.36 -6.72
CA ARG A 387 -10.17 10.50 -7.33
C ARG A 387 -9.62 9.80 -8.57
N ASP A 388 -8.95 10.53 -9.45
CA ASP A 388 -8.42 9.98 -10.70
C ASP A 388 -7.33 8.94 -10.42
N HIS A 389 -6.46 9.17 -9.42
CA HIS A 389 -5.48 8.19 -8.98
C HIS A 389 -6.14 6.92 -8.42
N PHE A 390 -7.18 7.04 -7.59
CA PHE A 390 -7.91 5.87 -7.14
C PHE A 390 -8.57 5.10 -8.30
N ILE A 391 -9.15 5.80 -9.28
CA ILE A 391 -9.76 5.16 -10.47
C ILE A 391 -8.69 4.41 -11.26
N GLU A 392 -7.51 5.02 -11.43
CA GLU A 392 -6.38 4.42 -12.13
C GLU A 392 -5.91 3.15 -11.41
N MET A 393 -5.61 3.21 -10.11
CA MET A 393 -5.04 2.10 -9.35
C MET A 393 -6.05 0.99 -9.01
N LEU A 394 -7.33 1.33 -8.83
CA LEU A 394 -8.33 0.35 -8.41
C LEU A 394 -9.24 -0.13 -9.56
N ASP A 395 -9.30 0.60 -10.69
CA ASP A 395 -10.22 0.31 -11.80
C ASP A 395 -11.69 0.33 -11.34
N HIS A 396 -12.01 1.15 -10.33
CA HIS A 396 -13.35 1.36 -9.77
C HIS A 396 -13.72 2.84 -9.75
N MET A 397 -15.00 3.14 -10.02
CA MET A 397 -15.53 4.51 -10.00
C MET A 397 -15.70 5.00 -8.56
N ILE A 398 -15.24 6.23 -8.31
CA ILE A 398 -15.30 6.87 -6.99
C ILE A 398 -15.93 8.25 -7.13
N GLN A 399 -16.82 8.59 -6.20
CA GLN A 399 -17.44 9.91 -6.13
C GLN A 399 -16.62 10.81 -5.22
N ILE A 400 -16.52 12.10 -5.56
CA ILE A 400 -15.70 13.06 -4.81
C ILE A 400 -16.28 13.25 -3.40
N GLU A 401 -17.60 13.20 -3.28
CA GLU A 401 -18.36 13.37 -2.05
C GLU A 401 -18.06 12.29 -1.01
N ASP A 402 -17.52 11.15 -1.45
CA ASP A 402 -17.18 10.01 -0.60
C ASP A 402 -15.76 10.11 0.00
N LEU A 403 -14.95 11.10 -0.40
CA LEU A 403 -13.59 11.29 0.14
C LEU A 403 -13.64 11.85 1.58
N GLU A 404 -13.13 11.05 2.52
CA GLU A 404 -12.94 11.45 3.92
C GLU A 404 -11.44 11.77 4.15
N ILE A 405 -11.09 13.05 4.32
CA ILE A 405 -9.74 13.43 4.75
C ILE A 405 -9.59 13.12 6.24
N ALA A 406 -8.54 12.39 6.62
CA ALA A 406 -8.25 12.10 8.02
C ALA A 406 -7.98 13.40 8.80
N GLU A 407 -8.78 13.64 9.85
CA GLU A 407 -8.55 14.75 10.78
C GLU A 407 -7.26 14.49 11.60
N GLU A 408 -6.21 15.25 11.30
CA GLU A 408 -4.90 15.12 11.93
C GLU A 408 -4.34 16.49 12.33
N VAL A 409 -3.74 16.57 13.52
CA VAL A 409 -3.13 17.82 14.00
C VAL A 409 -1.68 17.89 13.54
N ASN A 410 -1.38 18.82 12.63
CA ASN A 410 -0.01 19.10 12.21
C ASN A 410 0.69 20.04 13.21
N THR A 411 1.61 19.50 14.00
CA THR A 411 2.36 20.26 15.00
C THR A 411 3.34 21.27 14.40
N ALA A 412 3.72 21.14 13.12
CA ALA A 412 4.63 22.09 12.47
C ALA A 412 3.99 23.47 12.26
N CYS A 413 2.68 23.52 12.02
CA CYS A 413 1.92 24.75 11.78
C CYS A 413 1.66 25.56 13.09
N VAL A 414 1.69 24.88 14.24
CA VAL A 414 1.51 25.54 15.56
C VAL A 414 2.75 26.34 15.96
N SER A 415 3.95 25.93 15.52
CA SER A 415 5.18 26.67 15.84
C SER A 415 5.42 27.93 15.00
N SER A 416 4.80 28.07 13.82
CA SER A 416 4.92 29.29 13.00
C SER A 416 3.98 30.39 13.46
N SER A 417 2.79 30.04 13.98
CA SER A 417 1.78 31.01 14.44
C SER A 417 2.10 31.65 15.79
N VAL A 418 2.86 30.98 16.66
CA VAL A 418 3.22 31.52 18.00
C VAL A 418 4.37 32.52 17.94
N ASN A 419 5.10 32.63 16.81
CA ASN A 419 6.21 33.58 16.66
C ASN A 419 5.83 34.90 15.99
N THR A 420 4.55 35.15 15.69
CA THR A 420 4.09 36.38 15.01
C THR A 420 3.39 37.38 15.95
N GLU A 421 3.09 37.02 17.19
CA GLU A 421 2.52 37.96 18.17
C GLU A 421 3.61 38.65 19.01
N ALA A 422 4.55 39.33 18.35
CA ALA A 422 5.47 40.24 19.00
C ALA A 422 5.95 41.38 18.07
N SER A 423 5.03 42.05 17.38
CA SER A 423 5.22 43.43 16.94
C SER A 423 3.88 44.04 16.50
N LEU A 424 3.26 44.80 17.41
CA LEU A 424 2.24 45.77 17.05
C LEU A 424 2.95 46.93 16.33
N ASP A 425 2.71 47.11 15.04
CA ASP A 425 2.46 48.45 14.51
C ASP A 425 1.60 48.40 13.25
N ASN A 426 0.73 49.39 13.16
CA ASN A 426 -0.36 49.50 12.19
C ASN A 426 0.16 50.00 10.84
N THR A 427 -0.31 49.43 9.72
CA THR A 427 -0.97 50.19 8.63
C THR A 427 -1.52 49.24 7.58
N ASP A 428 -2.80 49.43 7.28
CA ASP A 428 -3.55 48.81 6.18
C ASP A 428 -2.90 49.11 4.82
N ASP A 429 -2.82 48.09 3.96
CA ASP A 429 -3.37 48.15 2.60
C ASP A 429 -3.33 46.76 1.95
N GLU A 430 -4.53 46.26 1.65
CA GLU A 430 -4.82 45.00 0.99
C GLU A 430 -4.65 45.15 -0.54
N GLN A 431 -3.86 44.28 -1.18
CA GLN A 431 -4.11 43.94 -2.58
C GLN A 431 -3.65 42.51 -2.93
N PRO A 432 -4.52 41.65 -3.49
CA PRO A 432 -4.21 40.25 -3.75
C PRO A 432 -3.35 40.09 -5.01
N LYS A 433 -2.19 39.42 -4.89
CA LYS A 433 -1.39 38.98 -6.04
C LYS A 433 -2.04 37.75 -6.69
N GLN A 434 -2.30 37.86 -7.99
CA GLN A 434 -2.90 36.84 -8.84
C GLN A 434 -2.05 35.54 -8.91
N PRO A 435 -2.69 34.37 -9.10
CA PRO A 435 -1.99 33.10 -9.18
C PRO A 435 -1.34 32.91 -10.56
N ILE A 436 -0.05 32.55 -10.54
CA ILE A 436 0.71 32.12 -11.72
C ILE A 436 0.17 30.76 -12.15
N LYS A 437 -0.78 30.78 -13.09
CA LYS A 437 -1.08 29.64 -13.96
C LYS A 437 0.18 29.35 -14.77
N THR A 438 0.78 28.16 -14.65
CA THR A 438 1.48 27.35 -15.69
C THR A 438 2.45 26.35 -15.03
N THR A 439 1.96 25.34 -14.30
CA THR A 439 2.81 24.19 -13.85
C THR A 439 2.01 22.88 -13.67
N VAL A 440 0.79 22.78 -14.21
CA VAL A 440 -0.21 21.77 -13.79
C VAL A 440 -0.28 20.53 -14.71
N VAL A 441 0.57 20.40 -15.73
CA VAL A 441 0.47 19.27 -16.69
C VAL A 441 1.63 18.25 -16.56
N LEU A 442 2.62 18.51 -15.70
CA LEU A 442 3.87 17.73 -15.69
C LEU A 442 3.93 16.57 -14.69
N LYS A 443 3.16 16.58 -13.58
CA LYS A 443 3.33 15.57 -12.51
C LYS A 443 2.87 14.16 -12.91
N ILE A 444 1.81 14.02 -13.72
CA ILE A 444 1.32 12.70 -14.20
C ILE A 444 2.28 12.09 -15.25
N GLN A 445 3.00 12.91 -16.03
CA GLN A 445 3.98 12.43 -17.02
C GLN A 445 5.33 12.03 -16.41
N GLN A 446 5.63 12.44 -15.17
CA GLN A 446 6.95 12.25 -14.56
C GLN A 446 7.20 10.82 -14.03
N ASN A 447 6.15 10.05 -13.74
CA ASN A 447 6.29 8.62 -13.40
C ASN A 447 6.84 7.79 -14.58
N ILE A 448 6.70 8.26 -15.83
CA ILE A 448 7.28 7.62 -17.01
C ILE A 448 8.77 7.98 -17.19
N GLY A 449 9.18 9.18 -16.75
CA GLY A 449 10.56 9.65 -16.84
C GLY A 449 11.54 8.84 -15.98
N VAL A 450 11.09 8.35 -14.82
CA VAL A 450 11.91 7.56 -13.88
C VAL A 450 12.30 6.20 -14.46
N ILE A 451 11.38 5.55 -15.18
CA ILE A 451 11.63 4.22 -15.80
C ILE A 451 12.64 4.34 -16.95
N ALA A 452 12.54 5.41 -17.76
CA ALA A 452 13.49 5.67 -18.83
C ALA A 452 14.90 6.00 -18.28
N ALA A 453 15.00 6.80 -17.22
CA ALA A 453 16.27 7.17 -16.61
C ALA A 453 16.98 5.96 -15.95
N PHE A 454 16.23 5.08 -15.27
CA PHE A 454 16.79 3.88 -14.64
C PHE A 454 17.27 2.85 -15.67
N ALA A 455 16.52 2.66 -16.76
CA ALA A 455 16.91 1.78 -17.86
C ALA A 455 18.18 2.26 -18.59
N VAL A 456 18.31 3.58 -18.80
CA VAL A 456 19.51 4.19 -19.41
C VAL A 456 20.72 4.06 -18.48
N ALA A 457 20.55 4.25 -17.17
CA ALA A 457 21.63 4.08 -16.20
C ALA A 457 22.11 2.63 -16.10
N ALA A 458 21.20 1.65 -16.12
CA ALA A 458 21.55 0.23 -16.11
C ALA A 458 22.27 -0.22 -17.40
N LEU A 459 21.84 0.30 -18.56
CA LEU A 459 22.52 0.06 -19.84
C LEU A 459 23.90 0.70 -19.88
N ALA A 460 24.05 1.93 -19.38
CA ALA A 460 25.35 2.60 -19.30
C ALA A 460 26.31 1.84 -18.39
N ALA A 461 25.85 1.35 -17.23
CA ALA A 461 26.66 0.53 -16.32
C ALA A 461 27.06 -0.82 -16.95
N GLY A 462 26.15 -1.48 -17.68
CA GLY A 462 26.44 -2.73 -18.38
C GLY A 462 27.45 -2.56 -19.52
N ILE A 463 27.31 -1.50 -20.31
CA ILE A 463 28.26 -1.17 -21.40
C ILE A 463 29.62 -0.78 -20.82
N SER A 464 29.67 -0.02 -19.72
CA SER A 464 30.93 0.35 -19.07
C SER A 464 31.63 -0.89 -18.49
N PHE A 465 30.89 -1.79 -17.84
CA PHE A 465 31.45 -3.04 -17.32
C PHE A 465 32.02 -3.93 -18.44
N HIS A 466 31.37 -3.97 -19.61
CA HIS A 466 31.83 -4.75 -20.75
C HIS A 466 33.00 -4.10 -21.51
N TYR A 467 33.15 -2.78 -21.45
CA TYR A 467 34.23 -2.03 -22.11
C TYR A 467 35.52 -1.98 -21.28
N PHE A 468 35.43 -2.12 -19.95
CA PHE A 468 36.58 -2.17 -19.03
C PHE A 468 37.01 -3.61 -18.65
N SER A 469 36.39 -4.63 -19.23
CA SER A 469 36.70 -6.05 -18.96
C SER A 469 37.46 -6.77 -20.08
N ASP A 470 37.96 -6.04 -21.10
CA ASP A 470 38.94 -6.54 -22.08
C ASP A 470 40.35 -5.98 -21.79
#